data_AF-A0A6V8H7F6-F1
#
_entry.id   AF-A0A6V8H7F6-F1
#
_cell.length_a   1.000
_cell.length_b   1.000
_cell.length_c   1.000
_cell.angle_alpha   90.00
_cell.angle_beta   90.00
_cell.angle_gamma   90.00
#
_symmetry.space_group_name_H-M   'P 1'
#
loop_
_entity.id
_entity.type
_entity.pdbx_description
1 polymer ?
#
loop_
_entity_poly.entity_id
_entity_poly.type
_entity_poly.pdbx_seq_one_letter_code
_entity_poly.pdbx_strand_id
1 'polypeptide(L)'
;MDQYELALKALRSLKPGETPNIALVARTYGVDRSQLSRRFRGVSGSKEAQYDNQRLLNEEQSRVLIKWINQLTERGLPPTNAMLENFAREISGKEPGKNWVIWWKKAHSDKVQQARDVISQKNEEAAQEQARKDDKKLQQRRAKEAKEAKKIENARIREERRIQREEEATEKQRLKDEQELAKLADLQLQNDVISTPKASKRPKKQISTQAKPKAQPEADLEAHEEAITTNRRGRAIRPPTRFRD
;
A
#
# COMPACT_ATOMS: atom_id res chain seq x y z
N MET A 1 35.25 37.56 -19.18
CA MET A 1 36.23 36.86 -20.03
C MET A 1 37.62 37.37 -19.68
N ASP A 2 38.62 36.49 -19.60
CA ASP A 2 40.04 36.89 -19.52
C ASP A 2 40.44 37.61 -20.83
N GLN A 3 41.19 38.69 -20.74
CA GLN A 3 41.74 39.40 -21.91
C GLN A 3 42.66 38.49 -22.73
N TYR A 4 43.36 37.53 -22.09
CA TYR A 4 44.16 36.53 -22.82
C TYR A 4 43.29 35.61 -23.68
N GLU A 5 42.11 35.18 -23.21
CA GLU A 5 41.24 34.31 -24.01
C GLU A 5 40.59 35.05 -25.18
N LEU A 6 40.30 36.34 -25.03
CA LEU A 6 39.87 37.19 -26.15
C LEU A 6 40.99 37.35 -27.19
N ALA A 7 42.22 37.63 -26.75
CA ALA A 7 43.40 37.72 -27.62
C ALA A 7 43.75 36.38 -28.31
N LEU A 8 43.61 35.25 -27.61
CA LEU A 8 43.80 33.91 -28.18
C LEU A 8 42.71 33.55 -29.17
N LYS A 9 41.45 33.92 -28.91
CA LYS A 9 40.34 33.74 -29.87
C LYS A 9 40.60 34.57 -31.14
N ALA A 10 41.00 35.83 -31.00
CA ALA A 10 41.36 36.67 -32.14
C ALA A 10 42.48 36.04 -33.00
N LEU A 11 43.57 35.57 -32.38
CA LEU A 11 44.66 34.88 -33.09
C LEU A 11 44.23 33.57 -33.76
N ARG A 12 43.29 32.83 -33.17
CA ARG A 12 42.71 31.59 -33.74
C ARG A 12 41.69 31.84 -34.86
N SER A 13 41.24 33.09 -35.07
CA SER A 13 40.30 33.46 -36.15
C SER A 13 40.98 34.00 -37.41
N LEU A 14 42.32 34.07 -37.45
CA LEU A 14 43.07 34.39 -38.68
C LEU A 14 43.02 33.22 -39.67
N LYS A 15 43.24 33.51 -40.96
CA LYS A 15 43.25 32.50 -42.02
C LYS A 15 44.45 31.55 -41.87
N PRO A 16 44.28 30.22 -42.02
CA PRO A 16 45.40 29.29 -41.99
C PRO A 16 46.36 29.57 -43.15
N GLY A 17 47.61 29.93 -42.82
CA GLY A 17 48.65 30.32 -43.78
C GLY A 17 49.19 31.74 -43.58
N GLU A 18 48.43 32.63 -42.94
CA GLU A 18 48.89 33.99 -42.60
C GLU A 18 49.69 33.97 -41.28
N THR A 19 50.81 34.70 -41.20
CA THR A 19 51.67 34.73 -40.00
C THR A 19 51.06 35.64 -38.92
N PRO A 20 50.57 35.11 -37.77
CA PRO A 20 49.76 35.91 -36.86
C PRO A 20 50.58 37.02 -36.17
N ASN A 21 50.14 38.28 -36.32
CA ASN A 21 50.80 39.42 -35.69
C ASN A 21 50.45 39.52 -34.19
N ILE A 22 51.03 38.62 -33.40
CA ILE A 22 50.87 38.54 -31.93
C ILE A 22 51.19 39.88 -31.25
N ALA A 23 52.11 40.70 -31.81
CA ALA A 23 52.49 41.99 -31.24
C ALA A 23 51.48 43.12 -31.52
N LEU A 24 50.62 42.98 -32.54
CA LEU A 24 49.45 43.86 -32.71
C LEU A 24 48.34 43.44 -31.74
N VAL A 25 47.98 42.16 -31.74
CA VAL A 25 46.90 41.63 -30.89
C VAL A 25 47.18 41.82 -29.39
N ALA A 26 48.43 41.64 -28.95
CA ALA A 26 48.82 41.91 -27.57
C ALA A 26 48.53 43.37 -27.15
N ARG A 27 48.79 44.34 -28.04
CA ARG A 27 48.53 45.76 -27.80
C ARG A 27 47.04 46.12 -27.85
N THR A 28 46.25 45.51 -28.73
CA THR A 28 44.80 45.78 -28.79
C THR A 28 44.03 45.24 -27.58
N TYR A 29 44.53 44.19 -26.92
CA TYR A 29 43.90 43.58 -25.73
C TYR A 29 44.61 43.90 -24.40
N GLY A 30 45.72 44.66 -24.42
CA GLY A 30 46.45 45.07 -23.21
C GLY A 30 47.22 43.95 -22.49
N VAL A 31 47.55 42.85 -23.18
CA VAL A 31 48.20 41.66 -22.60
C VAL A 31 49.68 41.57 -22.95
N ASP A 32 50.47 40.84 -22.15
CA ASP A 32 51.89 40.62 -22.51
C ASP A 32 52.02 39.77 -23.78
N ARG A 33 52.72 40.32 -24.76
CA ARG A 33 53.07 39.69 -26.03
C ARG A 33 53.83 38.38 -25.85
N SER A 34 54.64 38.25 -24.81
CA SER A 34 55.45 37.04 -24.57
C SER A 34 54.59 35.89 -24.03
N GLN A 35 53.77 36.15 -23.01
CA GLN A 35 52.79 35.18 -22.49
C GLN A 35 51.74 34.81 -23.55
N LEU A 36 51.22 35.78 -24.32
CA LEU A 36 50.29 35.51 -25.41
C LEU A 36 50.91 34.58 -26.46
N SER A 37 52.18 34.80 -26.82
CA SER A 37 52.92 33.92 -27.75
C SER A 37 53.13 32.50 -27.19
N ARG A 38 53.42 32.36 -25.88
CA ARG A 38 53.54 31.03 -25.24
C ARG A 38 52.20 30.28 -25.22
N ARG A 39 51.10 30.95 -24.82
CA ARG A 39 49.76 30.34 -24.81
C ARG A 39 49.29 29.98 -26.23
N PHE A 40 49.50 30.85 -27.22
CA PHE A 40 49.10 30.59 -28.61
C PHE A 40 49.85 29.38 -29.22
N ARG A 41 51.13 29.20 -28.87
CA ARG A 41 51.95 28.06 -29.31
C ARG A 41 51.80 26.79 -28.45
N GLY A 42 50.90 26.78 -27.46
CA GLY A 42 50.71 25.63 -26.54
C GLY A 42 51.85 25.42 -25.52
N VAL A 43 52.88 26.27 -25.52
CA VAL A 43 54.04 26.21 -24.60
C VAL A 43 53.64 26.55 -23.16
N SER A 44 52.49 27.20 -22.97
CA SER A 44 51.88 27.41 -21.65
C SER A 44 50.38 27.16 -21.76
N GLY A 45 49.88 26.15 -21.04
CA GLY A 45 48.45 25.84 -20.98
C GLY A 45 47.62 26.91 -20.28
N SER A 46 46.31 26.70 -20.22
CA SER A 46 45.44 27.48 -19.35
C SER A 46 45.66 27.12 -17.88
N LYS A 47 45.12 27.92 -16.95
CA LYS A 47 45.29 27.66 -15.51
C LYS A 47 44.52 26.43 -15.07
N GLU A 48 43.36 26.17 -15.67
CA GLU A 48 42.57 24.95 -15.47
C GLU A 48 43.36 23.72 -15.93
N ALA A 49 43.91 23.76 -17.14
CA ALA A 49 44.75 22.68 -17.67
C ALA A 49 45.98 22.42 -16.79
N GLN A 50 46.57 23.45 -16.17
CA GLN A 50 47.64 23.26 -15.18
C GLN A 50 47.13 22.54 -13.92
N TYR A 51 45.98 22.93 -13.38
CA TYR A 51 45.39 22.27 -12.20
C TYR A 51 44.97 20.83 -12.47
N ASP A 52 44.37 20.53 -13.62
CA ASP A 52 43.95 19.17 -13.98
C ASP A 52 45.16 18.26 -14.26
N ASN A 53 46.26 18.77 -14.82
CA ASN A 53 47.52 18.02 -14.92
C ASN A 53 48.22 17.80 -13.56
N GLN A 54 47.94 18.65 -12.55
CA GLN A 54 48.43 18.49 -11.17
C GLN A 54 47.55 17.57 -10.31
N ARG A 55 46.31 17.30 -10.72
CA ARG A 55 45.38 16.42 -10.01
C ARG A 55 45.77 14.95 -10.23
N LEU A 56 45.73 14.17 -9.14
CA LEU A 56 45.91 12.71 -9.19
C LEU A 56 44.73 12.02 -9.91
N LEU A 57 43.51 12.52 -9.68
CA LEU A 57 42.27 12.05 -10.28
C LEU A 57 41.60 13.18 -11.04
N ASN A 58 41.21 12.92 -12.29
CA ASN A 58 40.30 13.75 -13.06
C ASN A 58 38.91 13.84 -12.37
N GLU A 59 38.08 14.78 -12.81
CA GLU A 59 36.71 14.97 -12.33
C GLU A 59 35.86 13.69 -12.50
N GLU A 60 36.00 12.97 -13.61
CA GLU A 60 35.31 11.70 -13.86
C GLU A 60 35.78 10.56 -12.94
N GLN A 61 37.10 10.41 -12.79
CA GLN A 61 37.71 9.45 -11.87
C GLN A 61 37.27 9.72 -10.41
N SER A 62 37.17 10.99 -10.03
CA SER A 62 36.65 11.40 -8.72
C SER A 62 35.17 11.06 -8.55
N ARG A 63 34.33 11.16 -9.60
CA ARG A 63 32.93 10.69 -9.55
C ARG A 63 32.81 9.17 -9.36
N VAL A 64 33.68 8.38 -10.00
CA VAL A 64 33.74 6.92 -9.78
C VAL A 64 34.10 6.60 -8.33
N LEU A 65 35.09 7.28 -7.76
CA LEU A 65 35.48 7.11 -6.35
C LEU A 65 34.35 7.52 -5.38
N ILE A 66 33.65 8.64 -5.64
CA ILE A 66 32.47 9.06 -4.84
C ILE A 66 31.35 8.02 -4.90
N LYS A 67 31.04 7.48 -6.08
CA LYS A 67 30.03 6.41 -6.23
C LYS A 67 30.36 5.19 -5.39
N TRP A 68 31.63 4.77 -5.39
CA TRP A 68 32.11 3.65 -4.59
C TRP A 68 32.06 3.93 -3.07
N ILE A 69 32.43 5.14 -2.64
CA ILE A 69 32.30 5.59 -1.23
C ILE A 69 30.85 5.49 -0.74
N ASN A 70 29.88 5.87 -1.58
CA ASN A 70 28.46 5.81 -1.22
C ASN A 70 27.98 4.35 -1.15
N GLN A 71 28.32 3.51 -2.13
CA GLN A 71 28.02 2.08 -2.12
C GLN A 71 28.65 1.31 -0.94
N LEU A 72 29.73 1.82 -0.35
CA LEU A 72 30.28 1.30 0.90
C LEU A 72 29.54 1.85 2.13
N THR A 73 29.21 3.14 2.15
CA THR A 73 28.41 3.77 3.20
C THR A 73 27.04 3.10 3.35
N GLU A 74 26.37 2.80 2.22
CA GLU A 74 25.09 2.07 2.13
C GLU A 74 25.17 0.66 2.77
N ARG A 75 26.35 0.03 2.77
CA ARG A 75 26.61 -1.27 3.40
C ARG A 75 27.08 -1.16 4.85
N GLY A 76 27.04 0.04 5.45
CA GLY A 76 27.48 0.29 6.82
C GLY A 76 29.00 0.32 7.02
N LEU A 77 29.79 0.32 5.95
CA LEU A 77 31.27 0.24 5.99
C LEU A 77 31.90 1.55 5.53
N PRO A 78 32.16 2.54 6.42
CA PRO A 78 32.78 3.79 6.01
C PRO A 78 34.23 3.56 5.51
N PRO A 79 34.63 4.08 4.34
CA PRO A 79 35.94 3.80 3.77
C PRO A 79 37.10 4.43 4.55
N THR A 80 38.01 3.57 5.02
CA THR A 80 39.29 3.94 5.64
C THR A 80 40.19 4.69 4.64
N ASN A 81 41.00 5.63 5.12
CA ASN A 81 41.90 6.43 4.26
C ASN A 81 42.81 5.56 3.37
N ALA A 82 43.38 4.47 3.91
CA ALA A 82 44.20 3.53 3.14
C ALA A 82 43.45 2.82 2.00
N MET A 83 42.13 2.61 2.13
CA MET A 83 41.32 2.11 1.02
C MET A 83 41.21 3.15 -0.08
N LEU A 84 40.94 4.41 0.29
CA LEU A 84 40.88 5.54 -0.66
C LEU A 84 42.21 5.75 -1.39
N GLU A 85 43.35 5.52 -0.74
CA GLU A 85 44.68 5.53 -1.37
C GLU A 85 44.83 4.41 -2.39
N ASN A 86 44.40 3.20 -2.05
CA ASN A 86 44.47 2.06 -2.96
C ASN A 86 43.56 2.23 -4.19
N PHE A 87 42.32 2.70 -4.03
CA PHE A 87 41.44 2.99 -5.17
C PHE A 87 41.93 4.19 -6.00
N ALA A 88 42.52 5.23 -5.38
CA ALA A 88 43.13 6.32 -6.12
C ALA A 88 44.36 5.86 -6.94
N ARG A 89 45.16 4.95 -6.37
CA ARG A 89 46.31 4.30 -7.03
C ARG A 89 45.86 3.44 -8.21
N GLU A 90 44.85 2.60 -8.01
CA GLU A 90 44.24 1.74 -9.04
C GLU A 90 43.66 2.56 -10.20
N ILE A 91 42.91 3.62 -9.90
CA ILE A 91 42.23 4.46 -10.90
C ILE A 91 43.21 5.38 -11.67
N SER A 92 44.31 5.84 -11.05
CA SER A 92 45.26 6.80 -11.66
C SER A 92 46.55 6.18 -12.21
N GLY A 93 46.91 4.96 -11.80
CA GLY A 93 48.22 4.36 -12.06
C GLY A 93 49.39 5.06 -11.34
N LYS A 94 49.12 5.95 -10.38
CA LYS A 94 50.11 6.79 -9.69
C LYS A 94 49.94 6.69 -8.17
N GLU A 95 51.01 6.85 -7.41
CA GLU A 95 50.89 6.85 -5.95
C GLU A 95 50.25 8.16 -5.43
N PRO A 96 49.23 8.09 -4.55
CA PRO A 96 48.72 9.25 -3.84
C PRO A 96 49.75 9.74 -2.81
N GLY A 97 50.07 11.04 -2.82
CA GLY A 97 50.92 11.64 -1.80
C GLY A 97 50.27 11.61 -0.41
N LYS A 98 51.09 11.55 0.66
CA LYS A 98 50.67 11.35 2.08
C LYS A 98 49.43 12.11 2.56
N ASN A 99 49.22 13.35 2.12
CA ASN A 99 48.08 14.19 2.54
C ASN A 99 46.93 14.22 1.52
N TRP A 100 47.04 13.49 0.40
CA TRP A 100 46.09 13.54 -0.73
C TRP A 100 44.67 13.20 -0.29
N VAL A 101 44.47 12.15 0.51
CA VAL A 101 43.14 11.75 1.01
C VAL A 101 42.47 12.86 1.80
N ILE A 102 43.24 13.58 2.64
CA ILE A 102 42.73 14.65 3.50
C ILE A 102 42.23 15.81 2.62
N TRP A 103 43.04 16.24 1.66
CA TRP A 103 42.68 17.31 0.73
C TRP A 103 41.55 16.90 -0.23
N TRP A 104 41.57 15.67 -0.75
CA TRP A 104 40.53 15.17 -1.64
C TRP A 104 39.18 15.06 -0.92
N LYS A 105 39.15 14.50 0.31
CA LYS A 105 37.93 14.47 1.15
C LYS A 105 37.41 15.88 1.44
N LYS A 106 38.30 16.83 1.78
CA LYS A 106 37.90 18.24 1.99
C LYS A 106 37.32 18.89 0.72
N ALA A 107 37.89 18.61 -0.45
CA ALA A 107 37.45 19.17 -1.73
C ALA A 107 36.20 18.48 -2.34
N HIS A 108 35.80 17.31 -1.83
CA HIS A 108 34.68 16.53 -2.36
C HIS A 108 33.58 16.25 -1.33
N SER A 109 33.69 16.77 -0.10
CA SER A 109 32.70 16.60 0.98
C SER A 109 31.28 16.92 0.51
N ASP A 110 31.10 18.08 -0.12
CA ASP A 110 29.80 18.56 -0.61
C ASP A 110 29.26 17.66 -1.72
N LYS A 111 30.13 17.20 -2.64
CA LYS A 111 29.76 16.28 -3.73
C LYS A 111 29.40 14.88 -3.21
N VAL A 112 30.07 14.40 -2.15
CA VAL A 112 29.72 13.14 -1.46
C VAL A 112 28.37 13.27 -0.78
N GLN A 113 28.10 14.38 -0.10
CA GLN A 113 26.82 14.62 0.56
C GLN A 113 25.68 14.74 -0.46
N GLN A 114 25.80 15.60 -1.48
CA GLN A 114 24.83 15.71 -2.58
C GLN A 114 24.52 14.36 -3.22
N ALA A 115 25.54 13.53 -3.47
CA ALA A 115 25.35 12.20 -4.03
C ALA A 115 24.65 11.22 -3.08
N ARG A 116 24.74 11.40 -1.75
CA ARG A 116 23.94 10.65 -0.76
C ARG A 116 22.52 11.16 -0.69
N ASP A 117 22.32 12.48 -0.72
CA ASP A 117 21.01 13.13 -0.66
C ASP A 117 20.14 12.68 -1.84
N VAL A 118 20.69 12.65 -3.06
CA VAL A 118 20.03 12.14 -4.27
C VAL A 118 19.68 10.64 -4.16
N ILE A 119 20.52 9.83 -3.53
CA ILE A 119 20.23 8.40 -3.30
C ILE A 119 19.12 8.24 -2.25
N SER A 120 19.13 9.07 -1.19
CA SER A 120 18.07 9.09 -0.18
C SER A 120 16.72 9.50 -0.77
N GLN A 121 16.69 10.57 -1.57
CA GLN A 121 15.49 11.03 -2.29
C GLN A 121 14.92 9.91 -3.17
N LYS A 122 15.75 9.27 -3.99
CA LYS A 122 15.32 8.17 -4.87
C LYS A 122 14.78 6.96 -4.10
N ASN A 123 15.37 6.65 -2.95
CA ASN A 123 14.89 5.56 -2.08
C ASN A 123 13.55 5.93 -1.41
N GLU A 124 13.36 7.19 -1.04
CA GLU A 124 12.09 7.71 -0.50
C GLU A 124 10.99 7.72 -1.58
N GLU A 125 11.29 8.21 -2.79
CA GLU A 125 10.38 8.15 -3.95
C GLU A 125 9.89 6.73 -4.22
N ALA A 126 10.81 5.74 -4.20
CA ALA A 126 10.46 4.34 -4.37
C ALA A 126 9.55 3.80 -3.25
N ALA A 127 9.78 4.20 -1.99
CA ALA A 127 8.93 3.86 -0.86
C ALA A 127 7.54 4.51 -0.96
N GLN A 128 7.47 5.79 -1.35
CA GLN A 128 6.21 6.50 -1.60
C GLN A 128 5.43 5.89 -2.77
N GLU A 129 6.09 5.47 -3.85
CA GLU A 129 5.45 4.79 -4.97
C GLU A 129 4.91 3.41 -4.58
N GLN A 130 5.64 2.66 -3.75
CA GLN A 130 5.17 1.38 -3.21
C GLN A 130 3.97 1.57 -2.26
N ALA A 131 4.01 2.55 -1.35
CA ALA A 131 2.88 2.88 -0.49
C ALA A 131 1.63 3.22 -1.32
N ARG A 132 1.77 4.04 -2.37
CA ARG A 132 0.70 4.35 -3.34
C ARG A 132 0.17 3.10 -4.06
N LYS A 133 1.02 2.15 -4.42
CA LYS A 133 0.61 0.87 -5.02
C LYS A 133 -0.20 0.01 -4.04
N ASP A 134 0.17 0.00 -2.76
CA ASP A 134 -0.51 -0.81 -1.74
C ASP A 134 -1.80 -0.17 -1.23
N ASP A 135 -1.85 1.15 -1.07
CA ASP A 135 -3.10 1.91 -0.84
C ASP A 135 -4.12 1.65 -1.96
N LYS A 136 -3.67 1.67 -3.22
CA LYS A 136 -4.54 1.37 -4.37
C LYS A 136 -5.08 -0.06 -4.33
N LYS A 137 -4.28 -1.05 -3.86
CA LYS A 137 -4.76 -2.43 -3.63
C LYS A 137 -5.76 -2.49 -2.46
N LEU A 138 -5.51 -1.75 -1.38
CA LEU A 138 -6.39 -1.69 -0.20
C LEU A 138 -7.76 -1.07 -0.53
N GLN A 139 -7.76 0.04 -1.28
CA GLN A 139 -9.00 0.65 -1.81
C GLN A 139 -9.76 -0.33 -2.71
N GLN A 140 -9.07 -1.07 -3.59
CA GLN A 140 -9.70 -2.09 -4.43
C GLN A 140 -10.29 -3.27 -3.64
N ARG A 141 -9.65 -3.70 -2.53
CA ARG A 141 -10.21 -4.71 -1.62
C ARG A 141 -11.49 -4.21 -0.94
N ARG A 142 -11.41 -3.05 -0.27
CA ARG A 142 -12.58 -2.38 0.37
C ARG A 142 -13.74 -2.17 -0.61
N ALA A 143 -13.45 -1.81 -1.86
CA ALA A 143 -14.47 -1.63 -2.91
C ALA A 143 -15.07 -2.95 -3.45
N LYS A 144 -14.39 -4.10 -3.29
CA LYS A 144 -14.97 -5.43 -3.54
C LYS A 144 -15.83 -5.87 -2.36
N GLU A 145 -15.28 -5.78 -1.14
CA GLU A 145 -15.97 -6.10 0.12
C GLU A 145 -17.29 -5.31 0.25
N ALA A 146 -17.30 -4.01 -0.05
CA ALA A 146 -18.52 -3.18 -0.03
C ALA A 146 -19.54 -3.58 -1.12
N LYS A 147 -19.10 -4.06 -2.29
CA LYS A 147 -20.00 -4.57 -3.34
C LYS A 147 -20.61 -5.92 -2.95
N GLU A 148 -19.83 -6.77 -2.29
CA GLU A 148 -20.26 -8.07 -1.79
C GLU A 148 -21.24 -7.92 -0.62
N ALA A 149 -20.93 -7.08 0.37
CA ALA A 149 -21.85 -6.70 1.44
C ALA A 149 -23.17 -6.15 0.88
N LYS A 150 -23.13 -5.23 -0.09
CA LYS A 150 -24.33 -4.71 -0.76
C LYS A 150 -25.10 -5.79 -1.53
N LYS A 151 -24.43 -6.82 -2.07
CA LYS A 151 -25.09 -7.97 -2.72
C LYS A 151 -25.80 -8.86 -1.70
N ILE A 152 -25.16 -9.12 -0.55
CA ILE A 152 -25.73 -9.90 0.57
C ILE A 152 -26.95 -9.17 1.16
N GLU A 153 -26.84 -7.86 1.38
CA GLU A 153 -27.93 -7.05 1.94
C GLU A 153 -29.13 -6.98 0.98
N ASN A 154 -28.87 -6.75 -0.32
CA ASN A 154 -29.91 -6.83 -1.35
C ASN A 154 -30.54 -8.23 -1.48
N ALA A 155 -29.88 -9.30 -1.04
CA ALA A 155 -30.45 -10.64 -1.00
C ALA A 155 -31.33 -10.84 0.24
N ARG A 156 -30.89 -10.36 1.42
CA ARG A 156 -31.68 -10.35 2.67
C ARG A 156 -33.01 -9.64 2.48
N ILE A 157 -32.98 -8.41 1.95
CA ILE A 157 -34.19 -7.59 1.68
C ILE A 157 -35.15 -8.29 0.70
N ARG A 158 -34.66 -9.17 -0.19
CA ARG A 158 -35.53 -9.96 -1.10
C ARG A 158 -36.20 -11.13 -0.40
N GLU A 159 -35.50 -11.79 0.52
CA GLU A 159 -36.02 -12.94 1.25
C GLU A 159 -36.96 -12.52 2.38
N GLU A 160 -36.65 -11.42 3.08
CA GLU A 160 -37.59 -10.74 4.00
C GLU A 160 -38.90 -10.38 3.29
N ARG A 161 -38.81 -9.76 2.09
CA ARG A 161 -39.97 -9.50 1.22
C ARG A 161 -40.58 -10.75 0.60
N ARG A 162 -40.03 -11.95 0.78
CA ARG A 162 -40.72 -13.20 0.46
C ARG A 162 -41.50 -13.68 1.67
N ILE A 163 -40.84 -13.79 2.82
CA ILE A 163 -41.45 -14.17 4.10
C ILE A 163 -42.68 -13.31 4.39
N GLN A 164 -42.58 -11.99 4.30
CA GLN A 164 -43.72 -11.06 4.48
C GLN A 164 -44.91 -11.35 3.53
N ARG A 165 -44.66 -11.73 2.27
CA ARG A 165 -45.73 -12.07 1.31
C ARG A 165 -46.32 -13.46 1.54
N GLU A 166 -45.52 -14.38 2.05
CA GLU A 166 -45.94 -15.73 2.43
C GLU A 166 -46.79 -15.64 3.72
N GLU A 167 -46.36 -14.86 4.73
CA GLU A 167 -47.11 -14.50 5.93
C GLU A 167 -48.45 -13.80 5.61
N GLU A 168 -48.43 -12.69 4.86
CA GLU A 168 -49.64 -11.99 4.39
C GLU A 168 -50.64 -12.92 3.68
N ALA A 169 -50.15 -13.91 2.92
CA ALA A 169 -51.00 -14.87 2.24
C ALA A 169 -51.64 -15.87 3.22
N THR A 170 -50.90 -16.31 4.25
CA THR A 170 -51.47 -17.18 5.31
C THR A 170 -52.50 -16.44 6.18
N GLU A 171 -52.26 -15.17 6.53
CA GLU A 171 -53.24 -14.35 7.26
C GLU A 171 -54.51 -14.11 6.42
N LYS A 172 -54.36 -13.73 5.15
CA LYS A 172 -55.50 -13.57 4.22
C LYS A 172 -56.24 -14.88 3.95
N GLN A 173 -55.63 -16.04 4.19
CA GLN A 173 -56.35 -17.31 4.13
C GLN A 173 -57.10 -17.57 5.44
N ARG A 174 -56.44 -17.45 6.60
CA ARG A 174 -57.08 -17.56 7.92
C ARG A 174 -58.31 -16.66 8.07
N LEU A 175 -58.24 -15.41 7.60
CA LEU A 175 -59.36 -14.47 7.61
C LEU A 175 -60.55 -14.90 6.73
N LYS A 176 -60.32 -15.66 5.65
CA LYS A 176 -61.43 -16.27 4.87
C LYS A 176 -62.01 -17.46 5.61
N ASP A 177 -61.15 -18.33 6.12
CA ASP A 177 -61.56 -19.55 6.83
C ASP A 177 -62.40 -19.18 8.08
N GLU A 178 -61.99 -18.12 8.80
CA GLU A 178 -62.74 -17.49 9.89
C GLU A 178 -64.08 -16.88 9.43
N GLN A 179 -64.12 -16.20 8.28
CA GLN A 179 -65.37 -15.68 7.71
C GLN A 179 -66.35 -16.78 7.27
N GLU A 180 -65.86 -17.91 6.72
CA GLU A 180 -66.73 -19.06 6.41
C GLU A 180 -67.23 -19.72 7.70
N LEU A 181 -66.39 -19.88 8.72
CA LEU A 181 -66.82 -20.36 10.04
C LEU A 181 -67.87 -19.45 10.69
N ALA A 182 -67.73 -18.13 10.57
CA ALA A 182 -68.73 -17.17 11.06
C ALA A 182 -70.07 -17.32 10.32
N LYS A 183 -70.08 -17.44 8.99
CA LYS A 183 -71.31 -17.70 8.21
C LYS A 183 -71.97 -19.02 8.60
N LEU A 184 -71.18 -20.07 8.84
CA LEU A 184 -71.69 -21.37 9.29
C LEU A 184 -72.30 -21.28 10.69
N ALA A 185 -71.71 -20.49 11.60
CA ALA A 185 -72.28 -20.22 12.92
C ALA A 185 -73.59 -19.41 12.84
N ASP A 186 -73.66 -18.38 11.98
CA ASP A 186 -74.90 -17.61 11.75
C ASP A 186 -76.01 -18.48 11.14
N LEU A 187 -75.68 -19.37 10.19
CA LEU A 187 -76.61 -20.35 9.63
C LEU A 187 -77.10 -21.34 10.69
N GLN A 188 -76.21 -21.81 11.57
CA GLN A 188 -76.57 -22.68 12.69
C GLN A 188 -77.54 -21.96 13.65
N LEU A 189 -77.27 -20.69 14.00
CA LEU A 189 -78.16 -19.88 14.83
C LEU A 189 -79.53 -19.64 14.18
N GLN A 190 -79.59 -19.43 12.86
CA GLN A 190 -80.87 -19.32 12.13
C GLN A 190 -81.67 -20.62 12.19
N ASN A 191 -81.00 -21.76 11.98
CA ASN A 191 -81.64 -23.09 12.07
C ASN A 191 -82.14 -23.37 13.50
N ASP A 192 -81.35 -23.04 14.53
CA ASP A 192 -81.71 -23.28 15.93
C ASP A 192 -82.88 -22.39 16.40
N VAL A 193 -82.99 -21.15 15.88
CA VAL A 193 -84.18 -20.29 16.09
C VAL A 193 -85.44 -20.90 15.47
N ILE A 194 -85.35 -21.41 14.23
CA ILE A 194 -86.47 -22.06 13.54
C ILE A 194 -86.87 -23.38 14.24
N SER A 195 -85.89 -24.12 14.77
CA SER A 195 -86.07 -25.44 15.38
C SER A 195 -86.54 -25.38 16.86
N THR A 196 -86.87 -24.21 17.40
CA THR A 196 -87.25 -24.04 18.81
C THR A 196 -88.49 -24.87 19.22
N PRO A 197 -88.36 -25.91 20.06
CA PRO A 197 -89.51 -26.70 20.49
C PRO A 197 -90.31 -25.94 21.55
N LYS A 198 -91.64 -25.86 21.38
CA LYS A 198 -92.54 -25.23 22.34
C LYS A 198 -92.38 -25.88 23.73
N ALA A 199 -92.13 -25.07 24.75
CA ALA A 199 -91.57 -25.51 26.03
C ALA A 199 -92.28 -26.71 26.68
N SER A 200 -91.54 -27.80 26.88
CA SER A 200 -91.99 -29.01 27.61
C SER A 200 -91.41 -29.07 29.03
N LYS A 201 -92.06 -29.84 29.90
CA LYS A 201 -91.87 -29.77 31.37
C LYS A 201 -90.70 -30.64 31.87
N ARG A 202 -90.03 -30.16 32.93
CA ARG A 202 -89.04 -30.93 33.72
C ARG A 202 -89.62 -32.25 34.27
N PRO A 203 -88.80 -33.32 34.31
CA PRO A 203 -88.92 -34.37 35.32
C PRO A 203 -87.70 -34.46 36.27
N LYS A 204 -87.83 -35.37 37.26
CA LYS A 204 -86.82 -35.87 38.22
C LYS A 204 -86.91 -37.42 38.15
N LYS A 205 -85.97 -38.27 38.57
CA LYS A 205 -84.73 -38.22 39.40
C LYS A 205 -83.84 -39.42 38.87
N GLN A 206 -82.75 -39.99 39.40
CA GLN A 206 -81.99 -39.89 40.66
C GLN A 206 -80.54 -40.44 40.49
N ILE A 207 -79.63 -39.98 41.36
CA ILE A 207 -78.36 -40.56 41.86
C ILE A 207 -78.00 -42.00 41.43
N SER A 208 -76.73 -42.21 41.05
CA SER A 208 -75.95 -43.40 41.44
C SER A 208 -74.46 -43.04 41.63
N THR A 209 -73.73 -43.83 42.42
CA THR A 209 -72.34 -43.57 42.87
C THR A 209 -71.39 -44.72 42.58
N GLN A 210 -70.16 -44.42 42.15
CA GLN A 210 -68.95 -45.23 42.42
C GLN A 210 -67.66 -44.42 42.13
N ALA A 211 -66.47 -44.97 42.44
CA ALA A 211 -65.23 -44.19 42.62
C ALA A 211 -63.95 -44.86 42.07
N LYS A 212 -62.90 -44.02 41.86
CA LYS A 212 -61.42 -44.27 41.77
C LYS A 212 -60.90 -45.67 41.39
N PRO A 213 -59.89 -45.77 40.49
CA PRO A 213 -58.53 -45.22 40.68
C PRO A 213 -57.98 -44.53 39.38
N LYS A 214 -56.67 -44.41 39.09
CA LYS A 214 -55.51 -43.74 39.76
C LYS A 214 -54.26 -43.90 38.83
N ALA A 215 -53.50 -42.82 38.62
CA ALA A 215 -52.11 -42.77 38.11
C ALA A 215 -51.76 -43.02 36.62
N GLN A 216 -51.38 -41.91 35.94
CA GLN A 216 -50.14 -41.72 35.14
C GLN A 216 -50.00 -42.57 33.82
N PRO A 217 -48.88 -42.53 33.07
CA PRO A 217 -48.77 -41.66 31.87
C PRO A 217 -48.24 -42.38 30.61
N GLU A 218 -48.20 -41.70 29.45
CA GLU A 218 -47.18 -41.88 28.38
C GLU A 218 -47.42 -40.94 27.18
N ALA A 219 -46.33 -40.53 26.51
CA ALA A 219 -46.17 -40.14 25.09
C ALA A 219 -45.09 -39.04 24.92
N ASP A 220 -43.82 -39.45 24.80
CA ASP A 220 -42.70 -38.53 24.54
C ASP A 220 -42.64 -38.09 23.07
N LEU A 221 -42.14 -36.87 22.83
CA LEU A 221 -41.64 -36.41 21.52
C LEU A 221 -40.29 -35.70 21.68
N GLU A 222 -39.28 -36.51 21.97
CA GLU A 222 -37.93 -36.46 21.39
C GLU A 222 -37.33 -35.06 21.14
N ALA A 223 -36.83 -34.42 22.20
CA ALA A 223 -35.87 -33.33 22.07
C ALA A 223 -34.46 -33.91 21.80
N HIS A 224 -33.85 -33.54 20.66
CA HIS A 224 -32.45 -33.90 20.38
C HIS A 224 -31.48 -33.10 21.27
N GLU A 225 -31.12 -33.63 22.44
CA GLU A 225 -29.98 -33.13 23.21
C GLU A 225 -28.66 -33.53 22.53
N GLU A 226 -28.00 -32.56 21.88
CA GLU A 226 -26.61 -32.73 21.44
C GLU A 226 -25.72 -33.03 22.66
N ALA A 227 -24.99 -34.15 22.64
CA ALA A 227 -24.14 -34.57 23.74
C ALA A 227 -22.88 -33.69 23.89
N ILE A 228 -23.03 -32.53 24.54
CA ILE A 228 -21.93 -31.60 24.83
C ILE A 228 -20.94 -32.27 25.80
N THR A 229 -19.86 -32.83 25.27
CA THR A 229 -18.77 -33.34 26.11
C THR A 229 -18.20 -32.20 26.96
N THR A 230 -18.16 -32.38 28.28
CA THR A 230 -17.58 -31.40 29.22
C THR A 230 -16.38 -32.00 29.94
N ASN A 231 -15.39 -31.16 30.23
CA ASN A 231 -14.28 -31.56 31.12
C ASN A 231 -14.78 -31.76 32.57
N ARG A 232 -14.00 -32.44 33.42
CA ARG A 232 -14.20 -32.55 34.89
C ARG A 232 -14.35 -31.21 35.66
N ARG A 233 -14.27 -30.05 34.97
CA ARG A 233 -14.53 -28.70 35.50
C ARG A 233 -15.73 -28.01 34.83
N GLY A 234 -16.67 -28.77 34.27
CA GLY A 234 -17.94 -28.26 33.70
C GLY A 234 -17.82 -27.41 32.42
N ARG A 235 -16.64 -27.34 31.78
CA ARG A 235 -16.44 -26.57 30.54
C ARG A 235 -16.66 -27.45 29.31
N ALA A 236 -17.61 -27.03 28.47
CA ALA A 236 -17.92 -27.61 27.17
C ALA A 236 -16.69 -27.63 26.24
N ILE A 237 -16.47 -28.78 25.60
CA ILE A 237 -15.45 -29.00 24.58
C ILE A 237 -16.16 -28.94 23.22
N ARG A 238 -15.76 -28.01 22.35
CA ARG A 238 -16.25 -27.96 20.96
C ARG A 238 -15.24 -28.67 20.05
N PRO A 239 -15.63 -29.76 19.35
CA PRO A 239 -14.72 -30.44 18.45
C PRO A 239 -14.38 -29.57 17.21
N PRO A 240 -13.18 -29.73 16.62
CA PRO A 240 -12.76 -29.01 15.42
C PRO A 240 -13.67 -29.26 14.22
N THR A 241 -13.71 -28.31 13.29
CA THR A 241 -14.59 -28.30 12.10
C THR A 241 -14.39 -29.47 11.12
N ARG A 242 -13.35 -30.30 11.30
CA ARG A 242 -13.11 -31.53 10.51
C ARG A 242 -13.91 -32.75 10.99
N PHE A 243 -14.66 -32.63 12.08
CA PHE A 243 -15.49 -33.71 12.66
C PHE A 243 -16.94 -33.23 12.82
N ARG A 244 -17.48 -32.66 11.74
CA ARG A 244 -18.86 -32.17 11.61
C ARG A 244 -19.29 -32.41 10.17
N ASP A 245 -20.06 -33.47 9.98
CA ASP A 245 -20.77 -33.78 8.74
C ASP A 245 -22.25 -33.38 8.89
#